data_AF-A0A976JGG2-F1
#
_entry.id   AF-A0A976JGG2-F1
#
_cell.length_a   1.000
_cell.length_b   1.000
_cell.length_c   1.000
_cell.angle_alpha   90.00
_cell.angle_beta   90.00
_cell.angle_gamma   90.00
#
_symmetry.space_group_name_H-M   'P 1'
#
loop_
_entity.id
_entity.type
_entity.pdbx_description
1 polymer ?
#
loop_
_entity_poly.entity_id
_entity_poly.type
_entity_poly.pdbx_seq_one_letter_code
_entity_poly.pdbx_strand_id
1 'polypeptide(L)' 'MAFTPGTITSPCVSICALDENDECIGCYRTAKEIRDWLLMDDDERLDVICKAAERGKKNNPFA' A
#
# COMPACT_ATOMS: atom_id res chain seq x y z
N MET A 1 -22.79 -1.75 2.59
CA MET A 1 -21.55 -2.08 1.86
C MET A 1 -20.55 -2.55 2.90
N ALA A 2 -20.07 -3.79 2.78
CA ALA A 2 -19.54 -4.58 3.88
C ALA A 2 -18.11 -4.18 4.28
N PHE A 3 -17.93 -3.81 5.54
CA PHE A 3 -16.65 -3.85 6.24
C PHE A 3 -16.64 -5.20 6.99
N THR A 4 -15.85 -6.17 6.52
CA THR A 4 -15.69 -7.46 7.19
C THR A 4 -14.42 -7.40 8.05
N PRO A 5 -14.53 -7.39 9.40
CA PRO A 5 -13.38 -7.35 10.28
C PRO A 5 -12.69 -8.73 10.28
N GLY A 6 -11.64 -8.84 9.48
CA GLY A 6 -10.86 -10.08 9.27
C GLY A 6 -10.04 -10.07 7.98
N THR A 7 -10.36 -9.17 7.05
CA THR A 7 -9.60 -8.98 5.81
C THR A 7 -8.70 -7.77 5.92
N ILE A 8 -7.40 -7.95 5.70
CA ILE A 8 -6.45 -6.85 5.64
C ILE A 8 -6.90 -5.83 4.59
N THR A 9 -7.24 -4.64 5.05
CA THR A 9 -7.75 -3.57 4.22
C THR A 9 -6.63 -3.00 3.36
N SER A 10 -6.92 -2.68 2.10
CA SER A 10 -5.94 -1.99 1.27
C SER A 10 -5.60 -0.63 1.87
N PRO A 11 -4.33 -0.26 2.05
CA PRO A 11 -3.94 1.09 2.50
C PRO A 11 -4.08 2.15 1.39
N CYS A 12 -4.94 1.89 0.40
CA CYS A 12 -5.13 2.76 -0.75
C CYS A 12 -5.95 3.99 -0.35
N VAL A 13 -5.37 5.17 -0.55
CA VAL A 13 -6.03 6.46 -0.32
C VAL A 13 -6.76 7.00 -1.56
N SER A 14 -7.06 6.13 -2.53
CA SER A 14 -7.67 6.47 -3.83
C SER A 14 -6.87 7.49 -4.67
N ILE A 15 -5.57 7.60 -4.40
CA ILE A 15 -4.62 8.34 -5.22
C ILE A 15 -3.84 7.31 -6.04
N CYS A 16 -3.91 7.42 -7.36
CA CYS A 16 -3.17 6.57 -8.29
C CYS A 16 -2.18 7.42 -9.07
N ALA A 17 -1.11 7.84 -8.40
CA ALA A 17 0.01 8.54 -9.01
C ALA A 17 1.29 7.85 -8.56
N LEU A 18 2.05 7.33 -9.53
CA LEU A 18 3.33 6.69 -9.30
C LEU A 18 4.44 7.73 -9.49
N ASP A 19 5.46 7.65 -8.65
CA ASP A 19 6.71 8.39 -8.77
C ASP A 19 7.65 7.74 -9.81
N GLU A 20 8.80 8.35 -10.06
CA GLU A 20 9.88 7.83 -10.90
C GLU A 20 10.43 6.45 -10.45
N ASN A 21 10.17 6.05 -9.20
CA ASN A 21 10.53 4.73 -8.67
C ASN A 21 9.40 3.68 -8.76
N ASP A 22 8.33 3.94 -9.52
CA ASP A 22 7.12 3.09 -9.58
C ASP A 22 6.42 2.96 -8.21
N GLU A 23 6.61 3.94 -7.32
CA GLU A 23 6.01 3.98 -5.98
C GLU A 23 4.83 4.95 -5.95
N CYS A 24 3.68 4.50 -5.43
CA CYS A 24 2.51 5.37 -5.33
C CYS A 24 2.75 6.49 -4.33
N ILE A 25 2.63 7.75 -4.73
CA ILE A 25 2.85 8.90 -3.85
C ILE A 25 1.81 9.04 -2.74
N GLY A 26 0.67 8.35 -2.86
CA GLY A 26 -0.41 8.39 -1.87
C GLY A 26 -0.34 7.27 -0.84
N CYS A 27 -0.23 6.02 -1.30
CA CYS A 27 -0.20 4.84 -0.43
C CYS A 27 1.18 4.20 -0.28
N TYR A 28 2.21 4.73 -0.97
CA TYR A 28 3.62 4.31 -0.89
C TYR A 28 3.89 2.85 -1.22
N ARG A 29 2.94 2.22 -1.93
CA ARG A 29 3.09 0.87 -2.48
C ARG A 29 3.71 0.94 -3.88
N THR A 30 4.51 -0.04 -4.25
CA THR A 30 5.00 -0.15 -5.63
C THR A 30 3.89 -0.59 -6.59
N ALA A 31 4.04 -0.28 -7.87
CA ALA A 31 3.18 -0.78 -8.93
C ALA A 31 3.08 -2.31 -8.93
N LYS A 32 4.18 -3.02 -8.61
CA LYS A 32 4.18 -4.49 -8.47
C LYS A 32 3.30 -4.96 -7.32
N GLU A 33 3.47 -4.37 -6.14
CA GLU A 33 2.66 -4.70 -4.95
C GLU A 33 1.17 -4.41 -5.15
N ILE A 34 0.83 -3.35 -5.90
CA ILE A 34 -0.56 -3.02 -6.24
C ILE A 34 -1.16 -4.09 -7.15
N ARG A 35 -0.40 -4.57 -8.15
CA ARG A 35 -0.83 -5.62 -9.08
C ARG A 35 -1.01 -6.97 -8.38
N ASP A 36 -0.07 -7.34 -7.51
CA ASP A 36 -0.08 -8.63 -6.80
C ASP A 36 -1.00 -8.65 -5.57
N TRP A 37 -1.56 -7.51 -5.14
CA TRP A 37 -2.36 -7.43 -3.91
C TRP A 37 -3.50 -8.46 -3.80
N LEU A 38 -4.15 -8.74 -4.92
CA LEU A 38 -5.25 -9.72 -4.99
C LEU A 38 -4.76 -11.17 -4.90
N LEU A 39 -3.49 -11.41 -5.23
CA LEU A 39 -2.83 -12.71 -5.22
C LEU A 39 -2.11 -12.99 -3.88
N MET A 40 -1.74 -11.93 -3.14
CA MET A 40 -1.04 -12.03 -1.86
C MET A 40 -1.90 -12.61 -0.73
N ASP A 41 -1.26 -13.42 0.13
CA ASP A 41 -1.81 -13.91 1.39
C ASP A 41 -1.79 -12.84 2.49
N ASP A 42 -2.48 -13.07 3.62
CA ASP A 42 -2.58 -12.06 4.68
C ASP A 42 -1.22 -11.61 5.25
N ASP A 43 -0.27 -12.53 5.43
CA ASP A 43 1.08 -12.20 5.88
C ASP A 43 1.84 -11.31 4.87
N GLU A 44 1.76 -11.63 3.58
CA GLU A 44 2.35 -10.81 2.52
C GLU A 44 1.69 -9.43 2.45
N ARG A 45 0.37 -9.37 2.66
CA ARG A 45 -0.35 -8.10 2.70
C ARG A 45 0.09 -7.24 3.88
N LEU A 46 0.36 -7.82 5.05
CA LEU A 46 0.92 -7.10 6.20
C LEU A 46 2.32 -6.58 5.90
N ASP A 47 3.20 -7.42 5.37
CA ASP A 47 4.57 -7.03 5.03
C ASP A 47 4.58 -5.83 4.07
N VAL A 48 3.74 -5.87 3.04
CA VAL A 48 3.62 -4.74 2.10
C VAL A 48 3.08 -3.48 2.79
N ILE A 49 2.08 -3.60 3.67
CA ILE A 49 1.58 -2.43 4.42
C ILE A 49 2.69 -1.85 5.31
N CYS A 50 3.44 -2.68 6.02
CA CYS A 50 4.56 -2.25 6.85
C CYS A 50 5.61 -1.53 6.02
N LYS A 51 6.07 -2.13 4.91
CA LYS A 51 7.04 -1.53 3.99
C LYS A 51 6.54 -0.22 3.39
N ALA A 52 5.29 -0.17 2.97
CA ALA A 52 4.68 1.04 2.43
C ALA A 52 4.60 2.14 3.50
N ALA A 53 4.24 1.80 4.75
CA ALA A 53 4.22 2.76 5.85
C ALA A 53 5.63 3.29 6.18
N GLU A 54 6.66 2.45 6.15
CA GLU A 54 8.06 2.89 6.33
C GLU A 54 8.52 3.83 5.21
N ARG A 55 8.16 3.52 3.96
CA ARG A 55 8.44 4.40 2.81
C ARG A 55 7.70 5.73 2.92
N GLY A 56 6.44 5.69 3.34
CA GLY A 56 5.65 6.88 3.63
C GLY A 56 6.29 7.78 4.68
N LYS A 57 6.82 7.22 5.77
CA LYS A 57 7.55 8.02 6.79
C LYS A 57 8.78 8.74 6.23
N LYS A 58 9.47 8.13 5.26
CA LYS A 58 10.67 8.71 4.64
C LYS A 58 10.32 9.79 3.61
N ASN A 59 9.28 9.57 2.81
CA ASN A 59 8.94 10.42 1.67
C ASN A 59 7.81 11.41 1.94
N ASN A 60 7.06 11.27 3.03
CA ASN A 60 6.02 12.23 3.39
C ASN A 60 6.62 13.33 4.27
N PRO A 61 6.66 14.59 3.81
CA PRO A 61 7.11 15.72 4.63
C PRO A 61 6.16 16.05 5.80
N PHE A 62 5.03 15.35 5.91
CA PHE A 62 4.01 15.53 6.94
C PHE A 62 3.77 14.27 7.81
N ALA A 63 4.60 13.22 7.69
CA ALA A 63 4.49 11.99 8.49
C ALA A 63 4.98 12.13 9.94
#